data_AF-A0A2A5H6X9-F1
#
_entry.id   AF-A0A2A5H6X9-F1
#
_cell.length_a   1.000
_cell.length_b   1.000
_cell.length_c   1.000
_cell.angle_alpha   90.00
_cell.angle_beta   90.00
_cell.angle_gamma   90.00
#
_symmetry.space_group_name_H-M   'P 1'
#
loop_
_entity.id
_entity.type
_entity.pdbx_description
1 polymer ?
#
loop_
_entity_poly.entity_id
_entity_poly.type
_entity_poly.pdbx_seq_one_letter_code
_entity_poly.pdbx_strand_id
1 'polypeptide(L)'
;MFKIETDKITLPHPDRAHVMPEQWSIYTRFIGHMRHVPVSRMEIKILSAIQFTADMIDISDAHTAKELVDMGLRAPRIAFPIEFLDYMDSALLRCGFDIGAPSKEMIELRDQWFTYKEQPNFTSFRHVHHIIKEDILSS
;
A
#
# COMPACT_ATOMS: atom_id res chain seq x y z
N MET A 1 18.67 -11.92 12.32
CA MET A 1 19.10 -11.17 11.12
C MET A 1 18.06 -11.44 10.04
N PHE A 2 17.08 -10.56 9.88
CA PHE A 2 16.01 -10.73 8.89
C PHE A 2 16.56 -10.33 7.51
N LYS A 3 16.88 -11.32 6.68
CA LYS A 3 17.08 -11.09 5.24
C LYS A 3 15.71 -10.77 4.64
N ILE A 4 15.49 -9.49 4.35
CA ILE A 4 14.33 -9.06 3.58
C ILE A 4 14.72 -9.31 2.12
N GLU A 5 14.25 -10.43 1.56
CA GLU A 5 14.41 -10.74 0.15
C GLU A 5 13.67 -9.69 -0.68
N THR A 6 14.42 -8.96 -1.52
CA THR A 6 13.94 -8.03 -2.55
C THR A 6 13.06 -8.67 -3.63
N ASP A 7 12.79 -9.97 -3.54
CA ASP A 7 12.09 -10.80 -4.54
C ASP A 7 10.55 -10.73 -4.45
N LYS A 8 10.00 -9.84 -3.61
CA LYS A 8 8.58 -9.82 -3.21
C LYS A 8 7.81 -8.58 -3.65
N ILE A 9 8.42 -7.76 -4.51
CA ILE A 9 7.89 -6.47 -4.92
C ILE A 9 7.67 -6.48 -6.44
N THR A 10 6.42 -6.28 -6.85
CA THR A 10 6.03 -6.13 -8.25
C THR A 10 5.62 -4.68 -8.46
N LEU A 11 6.31 -3.98 -9.36
CA LEU A 11 5.95 -2.60 -9.70
C LEU A 11 4.66 -2.60 -10.54
N PRO A 12 3.83 -1.54 -10.43
CA PRO A 12 2.62 -1.42 -11.23
C PRO A 12 2.96 -1.45 -12.72
N HIS A 13 2.14 -2.14 -13.51
CA HIS A 13 2.26 -2.22 -14.95
C HIS A 13 0.92 -1.88 -15.60
N PRO A 14 0.56 -0.58 -15.65
CA PRO A 14 -0.71 -0.15 -16.21
C PRO A 14 -0.80 -0.48 -17.71
N ASP A 15 -1.92 -1.07 -18.13
CA ASP A 15 -2.28 -1.15 -19.54
C ASP A 15 -2.75 0.21 -20.04
N ARG A 16 -1.99 0.81 -20.95
CA ARG A 16 -2.28 2.14 -21.52
C ARG A 16 -3.66 2.25 -22.16
N ALA A 17 -4.25 1.15 -22.61
CA ALA A 17 -5.57 1.16 -23.24
C ALA A 17 -6.72 1.31 -22.24
N HIS A 18 -6.51 0.95 -20.97
CA HIS A 18 -7.58 0.81 -19.97
C HIS A 18 -7.43 1.73 -18.75
N VAL A 19 -6.39 2.56 -18.73
CA VAL A 19 -6.02 3.39 -17.57
C VAL A 19 -6.46 4.83 -17.78
N MET A 20 -7.14 5.39 -16.78
CA MET A 20 -7.63 6.76 -16.82
C MET A 20 -6.46 7.77 -16.76
N PRO A 21 -6.62 8.99 -17.30
CA PRO A 21 -5.57 10.02 -17.27
C PRO A 21 -5.05 10.33 -15.85
N GLU A 22 -5.93 10.28 -14.86
CA GLU A 22 -5.60 10.50 -13.45
C GLU A 22 -4.70 9.38 -12.89
N GLN A 23 -5.08 8.12 -13.12
CA GLN A 23 -4.28 6.95 -12.77
C GLN A 23 -2.91 6.97 -13.46
N TRP A 24 -2.86 7.43 -14.71
CA TRP A 24 -1.60 7.62 -15.43
C TRP A 24 -0.72 8.71 -14.80
N SER A 25 -1.32 9.80 -14.33
CA SER A 25 -0.61 10.85 -13.57
C SER A 25 -0.02 10.30 -12.27
N ILE A 26 -0.80 9.51 -11.51
CA ILE A 26 -0.33 8.82 -10.31
C ILE A 26 0.87 7.92 -10.64
N TYR A 27 0.72 7.04 -11.63
CA TYR A 27 1.75 6.08 -12.02
C TYR A 27 3.06 6.76 -12.45
N THR A 28 2.97 7.76 -13.32
CA THR A 28 4.18 8.43 -13.87
C THR A 28 4.96 9.16 -12.79
N ARG A 29 4.29 9.79 -11.83
CA ARG A 29 4.92 10.47 -10.69
C ARG A 29 5.53 9.48 -9.70
N PHE A 30 4.79 8.41 -9.38
CA PHE A 30 5.28 7.33 -8.54
C PHE A 30 6.57 6.70 -9.11
N ILE A 31 6.56 6.28 -10.38
CA ILE A 31 7.74 5.69 -11.04
C ILE A 31 8.86 6.72 -11.17
N GLY A 32 8.52 7.99 -11.44
CA GLY A 32 9.48 9.10 -11.44
C GLY A 32 10.23 9.19 -10.11
N HIS A 33 9.51 9.22 -9.00
CA HIS A 33 10.10 9.28 -7.66
C HIS A 33 10.91 8.02 -7.32
N MET A 34 10.38 6.84 -7.65
CA MET A 34 11.05 5.55 -7.46
C MET A 34 12.41 5.47 -8.20
N ARG A 35 12.62 6.21 -9.29
CA ARG A 35 13.92 6.23 -9.99
C ARG A 35 14.96 7.12 -9.31
N HIS A 36 14.54 8.20 -8.65
CA HIS A 36 15.46 9.24 -8.15
C HIS A 36 15.83 9.07 -6.68
N VAL A 37 15.02 8.38 -5.88
CA VAL A 37 15.26 8.24 -4.45
C VAL A 37 16.33 7.17 -4.15
N PRO A 38 17.47 7.54 -3.52
CA PRO A 38 18.53 6.61 -3.14
C PRO A 38 18.22 5.96 -1.79
N VAL A 39 17.14 5.18 -1.72
CA VAL A 39 16.80 4.41 -0.51
C VAL A 39 17.09 2.93 -0.77
N SER A 40 17.89 2.32 0.11
CA SER A 40 18.30 0.91 0.02
C SER A 40 17.18 -0.06 0.39
N ARG A 41 16.24 0.36 1.24
CA ARG A 41 15.09 -0.45 1.67
C ARG A 41 13.88 -0.16 0.79
N MET A 42 13.52 -1.12 -0.05
CA MET A 42 12.49 -0.92 -1.07
C MET A 42 11.11 -0.61 -0.47
N GLU A 43 10.77 -1.15 0.71
CA GLU A 43 9.48 -0.89 1.35
C GLU A 43 9.34 0.57 1.76
N ILE A 44 10.40 1.13 2.35
CA ILE A 44 10.47 2.56 2.71
C ILE A 44 10.38 3.41 1.46
N LYS A 45 11.04 2.98 0.38
CA LYS A 45 11.07 3.70 -0.89
C LYS A 45 9.69 3.74 -1.56
N ILE A 46 8.93 2.65 -1.50
CA ILE A 46 7.55 2.58 -1.99
C ILE A 46 6.66 3.48 -1.15
N LEU A 47 6.73 3.37 0.19
CA LEU A 47 5.93 4.20 1.09
C LEU A 47 6.18 5.69 0.83
N SER A 48 7.46 6.11 0.77
CA SER A 48 7.81 7.51 0.49
C SER A 48 7.37 7.95 -0.91
N ALA A 49 7.43 7.06 -1.91
CA ALA A 49 6.97 7.36 -3.25
C ALA A 49 5.45 7.53 -3.33
N ILE A 50 4.68 6.76 -2.54
CA ILE A 50 3.23 6.92 -2.42
C ILE A 50 2.92 8.29 -1.81
N GLN A 51 3.51 8.60 -0.66
CA GLN A 51 3.31 9.86 0.07
C GLN A 51 3.67 11.08 -0.80
N PHE A 52 4.85 11.04 -1.42
CA PHE A 52 5.26 12.11 -2.33
C PHE A 52 4.30 12.28 -3.51
N THR A 53 3.81 11.18 -4.07
CA THR A 53 2.89 11.25 -5.20
C THR A 53 1.55 11.84 -4.78
N ALA A 54 1.04 11.42 -3.62
CA ALA A 54 -0.19 11.93 -3.01
C ALA A 54 -0.10 13.45 -2.76
N ASP A 55 0.98 13.90 -2.12
CA ASP A 55 1.26 15.32 -1.87
C ASP A 55 1.34 16.14 -3.16
N MET A 56 1.96 15.60 -4.22
CA MET A 56 2.12 16.32 -5.49
C MET A 56 0.81 16.56 -6.25
N ILE A 57 -0.20 15.73 -6.03
CA ILE A 57 -1.47 15.76 -6.77
C ILE A 57 -2.67 16.07 -5.87
N ASP A 58 -2.42 16.38 -4.60
CA ASP A 58 -3.42 16.77 -3.60
C ASP A 58 -4.54 15.71 -3.43
N ILE A 59 -4.15 14.44 -3.34
CA ILE A 59 -5.06 13.32 -3.03
C ILE A 59 -4.55 12.55 -1.81
N SER A 60 -5.39 11.70 -1.21
CA SER A 60 -4.95 10.93 -0.04
C SER A 60 -3.93 9.84 -0.39
N ASP A 61 -3.04 9.57 0.57
CA ASP A 61 -2.11 8.44 0.54
C ASP A 61 -2.83 7.11 0.28
N ALA A 62 -3.97 6.91 0.94
CA ALA A 62 -4.79 5.72 0.80
C ALA A 62 -5.33 5.55 -0.62
N HIS A 63 -5.82 6.64 -1.23
CA HIS A 63 -6.32 6.60 -2.60
C HIS A 63 -5.19 6.33 -3.59
N THR A 64 -4.06 7.03 -3.44
CA THR A 64 -2.85 6.81 -4.26
C THR A 64 -2.38 5.35 -4.21
N ALA A 65 -2.29 4.79 -3.00
CA ALA A 65 -1.91 3.39 -2.78
C ALA A 65 -2.91 2.42 -3.45
N LYS A 66 -4.22 2.66 -3.31
CA LYS A 66 -5.26 1.86 -3.93
C LYS A 66 -5.11 1.84 -5.46
N GLU A 67 -5.01 3.00 -6.09
CA GLU A 67 -4.87 3.09 -7.56
C GLU A 67 -3.60 2.39 -8.04
N LEU A 68 -2.49 2.49 -7.30
CA LEU A 68 -1.26 1.76 -7.62
C LEU A 68 -1.44 0.23 -7.51
N VAL A 69 -2.17 -0.26 -6.50
CA VAL A 69 -2.47 -1.68 -6.31
C VAL A 69 -3.39 -2.20 -7.42
N ASP A 70 -4.40 -1.43 -7.79
CA ASP A 70 -5.32 -1.71 -8.91
C ASP A 70 -4.56 -1.74 -10.24
N MET A 71 -3.44 -1.01 -10.37
CA MET A 71 -2.51 -1.09 -11.51
C MET A 71 -1.44 -2.20 -11.38
N GLY A 72 -1.54 -3.06 -10.36
CA GLY A 72 -0.68 -4.23 -10.20
C GLY A 72 0.52 -4.05 -9.25
N LEU A 73 0.59 -2.95 -8.48
CA LEU A 73 1.59 -2.84 -7.41
C LEU A 73 1.38 -3.98 -6.40
N ARG A 74 2.47 -4.70 -6.11
CA ARG A 74 2.53 -5.68 -5.03
C ARG A 74 3.75 -5.41 -4.18
N ALA A 75 3.56 -5.35 -2.87
CA ALA A 75 4.63 -5.11 -1.92
C ALA A 75 4.26 -5.69 -0.54
N PRO A 76 5.23 -5.82 0.38
CA PRO A 76 4.95 -6.15 1.78
C PRO A 76 3.99 -5.16 2.45
N ARG A 77 3.23 -5.58 3.47
CA ARG A 77 2.28 -4.67 4.16
C ARG A 77 2.92 -3.38 4.67
N ILE A 78 4.16 -3.48 5.17
CA ILE A 78 4.92 -2.34 5.70
C ILE A 78 5.28 -1.27 4.66
N ALA A 79 5.11 -1.56 3.37
CA ALA A 79 5.37 -0.63 2.28
C ALA A 79 4.17 0.29 1.98
N PHE A 80 3.02 0.07 2.63
CA PHE A 80 1.79 0.82 2.38
C PHE A 80 1.43 1.76 3.52
N PRO A 81 0.74 2.88 3.23
CA PRO A 81 0.20 3.78 4.25
C PRO A 81 -0.79 3.06 5.17
N ILE A 82 -0.83 3.46 6.44
CA ILE A 82 -1.72 2.86 7.45
C ILE A 82 -3.19 2.99 7.04
N GLU A 83 -3.59 4.15 6.52
CA GLU A 83 -4.95 4.41 6.06
C GLU A 83 -5.38 3.46 4.93
N PHE A 84 -4.46 3.08 4.04
CA PHE A 84 -4.73 2.08 3.01
C PHE A 84 -4.90 0.69 3.61
N LEU A 85 -4.08 0.33 4.59
CA LEU A 85 -4.17 -0.97 5.26
C LEU A 85 -5.50 -1.11 6.03
N ASP A 86 -5.94 -0.06 6.72
CA ASP A 86 -7.23 -0.04 7.41
C ASP A 86 -8.41 -0.14 6.43
N TYR A 87 -8.32 0.56 5.30
CA TYR A 87 -9.27 0.43 4.20
C TYR A 87 -9.30 -1.00 3.65
N MET A 88 -8.13 -1.59 3.40
CA MET A 88 -8.01 -2.93 2.85
C MET A 88 -8.55 -3.99 3.81
N ASP A 89 -8.20 -3.91 5.08
CA ASP A 89 -8.70 -4.82 6.10
C ASP A 89 -10.23 -4.70 6.24
N SER A 90 -10.78 -3.49 6.15
CA SER A 90 -12.23 -3.25 6.15
C SER A 90 -12.93 -3.77 4.88
N ALA A 91 -12.30 -3.62 3.72
CA ALA A 91 -12.83 -4.07 2.43
C ALA A 91 -12.87 -5.61 2.38
N LEU A 92 -11.82 -6.29 2.87
CA LEU A 92 -11.73 -7.75 2.88
C LEU A 92 -12.78 -8.44 3.75
N LEU A 93 -13.42 -7.73 4.69
CA LEU A 93 -14.53 -8.24 5.49
C LEU A 93 -15.89 -8.20 4.76
N ARG A 94 -15.96 -7.55 3.60
CA ARG A 94 -17.20 -7.36 2.83
C ARG A 94 -17.39 -8.45 1.77
N CYS A 95 -18.65 -8.70 1.39
CA CYS A 95 -18.97 -9.61 0.29
C CYS A 95 -18.80 -8.89 -1.07
N GLY A 96 -18.48 -9.65 -2.13
CA GLY A 96 -18.11 -9.10 -3.44
C GLY A 96 -19.14 -8.20 -4.16
N PHE A 97 -20.38 -8.14 -3.66
CA PHE A 97 -21.44 -7.28 -4.19
C PHE A 97 -21.70 -6.04 -3.32
N ASP A 98 -21.00 -5.89 -2.19
CA ASP A 98 -21.14 -4.75 -1.30
C ASP A 98 -20.36 -3.54 -1.83
N ILE A 99 -20.88 -2.34 -1.56
CA ILE A 99 -20.16 -1.10 -1.88
C ILE A 99 -18.83 -1.09 -1.09
N GLY A 100 -17.72 -0.90 -1.80
CA GLY A 100 -16.37 -0.96 -1.23
C GLY A 100 -15.87 -2.39 -0.96
N ALA A 101 -16.44 -3.38 -1.65
CA ALA A 101 -15.82 -4.70 -1.79
C ALA A 101 -14.41 -4.58 -2.40
N PRO A 102 -13.49 -5.53 -2.09
CA PRO A 102 -12.12 -5.48 -2.56
C PRO A 102 -12.06 -5.73 -4.08
N SER A 103 -11.20 -5.00 -4.78
CA SER A 103 -10.89 -5.28 -6.19
C SER A 103 -10.19 -6.63 -6.34
N LYS A 104 -10.16 -7.16 -7.57
CA LYS A 104 -9.45 -8.41 -7.87
C LYS A 104 -7.98 -8.31 -7.47
N GLU A 105 -7.37 -7.15 -7.73
CA GLU A 105 -5.97 -6.88 -7.47
C GLU A 105 -5.69 -6.75 -5.97
N MET A 106 -6.62 -6.21 -5.19
CA MET A 106 -6.55 -6.24 -3.73
C MET A 106 -6.63 -7.67 -3.18
N ILE A 107 -7.48 -8.52 -3.74
CA ILE A 107 -7.57 -9.94 -3.35
C ILE A 107 -6.25 -10.66 -3.65
N GLU A 108 -5.66 -10.42 -4.82
CA GLU A 108 -4.34 -10.99 -5.17
C GLU A 108 -3.22 -10.49 -4.24
N LEU A 109 -3.23 -9.19 -3.89
CA LEU A 109 -2.27 -8.62 -2.93
C LEU A 109 -2.41 -9.27 -1.55
N ARG A 110 -3.65 -9.50 -1.09
CA ARG A 110 -3.93 -10.23 0.15
C ARG A 110 -3.38 -11.66 0.09
N ASP A 111 -3.63 -12.37 -1.00
CA ASP A 111 -3.18 -13.75 -1.17
C ASP A 111 -1.65 -13.86 -1.17
N GLN A 112 -0.98 -12.84 -1.72
CA GLN A 112 0.47 -12.70 -1.61
C GLN A 112 0.92 -12.56 -0.15
N TRP A 113 0.27 -11.71 0.65
CA TRP A 113 0.61 -11.55 2.07
C TRP A 113 0.41 -12.84 2.89
N PHE A 114 -0.63 -13.63 2.58
CA PHE A 114 -0.85 -14.92 3.22
C PHE A 114 0.19 -15.96 2.81
N THR A 115 0.58 -15.98 1.55
CA THR A 115 1.60 -16.91 1.04
C THR A 115 2.94 -16.71 1.76
N TYR A 116 3.30 -15.47 2.08
CA TYR A 116 4.55 -15.14 2.77
C TYR A 116 4.48 -15.12 4.30
N LYS A 117 3.34 -15.53 4.90
CA LYS A 117 3.10 -15.50 6.35
C LYS A 117 3.35 -14.13 6.99
N GLU A 118 3.14 -13.04 6.23
CA GLU A 118 3.18 -11.69 6.80
C GLU A 118 1.98 -11.43 7.74
N GLN A 119 0.97 -12.30 7.71
CA GLN A 119 -0.15 -12.31 8.65
C GLN A 119 -0.27 -13.66 9.39
N PRO A 120 -0.34 -13.65 10.73
CA PRO A 120 -0.45 -14.88 11.50
C PRO A 120 -1.87 -15.42 11.68
N ASN A 121 -2.95 -14.69 11.39
CA ASN A 121 -4.35 -15.19 11.28
C ASN A 121 -5.34 -14.02 11.12
N PHE A 122 -6.47 -14.27 10.43
CA PHE A 122 -7.61 -13.35 10.25
C PHE A 122 -8.26 -12.86 11.56
N THR A 123 -7.91 -13.39 12.73
CA THR A 123 -8.46 -12.95 14.03
C THR A 123 -7.81 -11.66 14.57
N SER A 124 -6.80 -11.13 13.87
CA SER A 124 -5.98 -10.00 14.33
C SER A 124 -6.37 -8.64 13.71
N PHE A 125 -7.43 -8.56 12.89
CA PHE A 125 -7.90 -7.30 12.25
C PHE A 125 -8.35 -6.20 13.24
N ARG A 126 -8.31 -6.48 14.54
CA ARG A 126 -8.51 -5.47 15.58
C ARG A 126 -7.13 -5.00 16.01
N HIS A 127 -6.57 -4.01 15.31
CA HIS A 127 -5.36 -3.34 15.74
C HIS A 127 -5.55 -2.83 17.19
N VAL A 128 -4.87 -3.48 18.14
CA VAL A 128 -4.50 -2.83 19.39
C VAL A 128 -3.45 -1.80 19.00
N HIS A 129 -3.90 -0.57 18.76
CA HIS A 129 -3.00 0.55 18.54
C HIS A 129 -2.16 0.73 19.80
N HIS A 130 -0.87 0.39 19.73
CA HIS A 130 0.09 0.98 20.66
C HIS A 130 0.22 2.46 20.28
N ILE A 131 -0.68 3.27 20.83
CA ILE A 131 -0.49 4.71 20.93
C ILE A 131 0.76 4.87 21.78
N ILE A 132 1.88 5.29 21.17
CA ILE A 132 2.99 5.82 21.94
C ILE A 132 2.46 7.11 22.56
N LYS A 133 1.97 7.03 23.80
CA LYS A 133 1.74 8.22 24.60
C LYS A 133 3.12 8.84 24.83
N GLU A 134 3.40 9.95 24.16
CA GLU A 134 4.39 10.86 24.68
C GLU A 134 3.86 11.35 26.02
N ASP A 135 4.38 10.79 27.11
CA ASP A 135 4.28 11.45 28.42
C ASP A 135 5.06 12.75 28.27
N ILE A 136 4.31 13.82 28.02
CA ILE A 136 4.82 15.17 28.16
C ILE A 136 5.22 15.28 29.63
N LEU A 137 6.53 15.23 29.89
CA LEU A 137 7.10 15.55 31.19
C LEU A 137 6.74 17.00 31.51
N SER A 138 5.62 17.18 32.23
CA SER A 138 5.34 18.43 32.94
C SER A 138 6.38 18.58 34.05
N SER A 139 7.38 19.41 33.76
CA SER A 139 8.27 19.99 34.78
C SER A 139 7.66 21.27 35.31
#